data_AF-A0A957V1L1-F1
#
_entry.id   AF-A0A957V1L1-F1
#
_cell.length_a   1.000
_cell.length_b   1.000
_cell.length_c   1.000
_cell.angle_alpha   90.00
_cell.angle_beta   90.00
_cell.angle_gamma   90.00
#
_symmetry.space_group_name_H-M   'P 1'
#
loop_
_entity.id
_entity.type
_entity.pdbx_description
1 polymer ?
#
loop_
_entity_poly.entity_id
_entity_poly.type
_entity_poly.pdbx_seq_one_letter_code
_entity_poly.pdbx_strand_id
1 'polypeptide(L)'
;MHGNGANGGRGGGVYAGGTAALAGGAIHQNTSTRGGGGIYAAQTLSLSSVDVLSNTTTDNGPFNVGYGGGVYVQGSATFSGGLFQNNQCTHSTCGGGGVYAMDTLMATDTIFR
;
A
#
# COMPACT_ATOMS: atom_id res chain seq x y z
N MET A 1 3.72 3.84 -11.10
CA MET A 1 2.58 3.12 -11.72
C MET A 1 1.29 3.91 -11.50
N HIS A 2 0.39 4.01 -12.49
CA HIS A 2 -0.87 4.73 -12.31
C HIS A 2 -2.08 4.10 -12.99
N GLY A 3 -3.27 4.29 -12.42
CA GLY A 3 -4.55 3.91 -13.04
C GLY A 3 -4.81 2.40 -13.17
N ASN A 4 -4.08 1.57 -12.42
CA ASN A 4 -4.20 0.11 -12.51
C ASN A 4 -5.26 -0.44 -11.55
N GLY A 5 -5.86 -1.59 -11.87
CA GLY A 5 -6.91 -2.21 -11.09
C GLY A 5 -6.70 -3.72 -10.93
N ALA A 6 -6.72 -4.20 -9.68
CA ALA A 6 -6.63 -5.62 -9.35
C ALA A 6 -7.97 -6.14 -8.80
N ASN A 7 -8.90 -6.50 -9.69
CA ASN A 7 -10.19 -7.09 -9.31
C ASN A 7 -10.02 -8.55 -8.88
N GLY A 8 -10.37 -8.86 -7.64
CA GLY A 8 -10.07 -10.14 -6.99
C GLY A 8 -8.59 -10.29 -6.59
N GLY A 9 -7.78 -9.24 -6.78
CA GLY A 9 -6.34 -9.26 -6.61
C GLY A 9 -5.83 -8.26 -5.56
N ARG A 10 -4.51 -8.30 -5.36
CA ARG A 10 -3.74 -7.52 -4.39
C ARG A 10 -2.81 -6.57 -5.14
N GLY A 11 -2.51 -5.41 -4.57
CA GLY A 11 -1.48 -4.53 -5.12
C GLY A 11 -1.89 -3.94 -6.47
N GLY A 12 -2.81 -2.98 -6.47
CA GLY A 12 -3.40 -2.44 -7.70
C GLY A 12 -2.35 -1.93 -8.68
N GLY A 13 -1.30 -1.26 -8.17
CA GLY A 13 -0.14 -0.85 -8.97
C GLY A 13 1.04 -1.83 -8.90
N VAL A 14 1.32 -2.36 -7.71
CA VAL A 14 2.47 -3.25 -7.47
C VAL A 14 2.07 -4.41 -6.56
N TYR A 15 2.30 -5.63 -7.03
CA TYR A 15 2.28 -6.84 -6.22
C TYR A 15 3.71 -7.39 -6.05
N ALA A 16 4.17 -7.45 -4.82
CA ALA A 16 5.45 -8.05 -4.45
C ALA A 16 5.20 -9.33 -3.62
N GLY A 17 5.47 -10.50 -4.22
CA GLY A 17 5.34 -11.80 -3.55
C GLY A 17 6.50 -12.15 -2.60
N GLY A 18 7.61 -11.39 -2.66
CA GLY A 18 8.76 -11.52 -1.78
C GLY A 18 9.27 -10.14 -1.37
N THR A 19 10.49 -10.06 -0.84
CA THR A 19 11.13 -8.77 -0.52
C THR A 19 11.21 -7.87 -1.74
N ALA A 20 10.82 -6.61 -1.58
CA ALA A 20 10.87 -5.61 -2.64
C ALA A 20 11.47 -4.30 -2.16
N ALA A 21 12.20 -3.65 -3.06
CA ALA A 21 12.72 -2.30 -2.88
C ALA A 21 12.32 -1.46 -4.09
N LEU A 22 11.73 -0.29 -3.85
CA LEU A 22 11.41 0.68 -4.89
C LEU A 22 12.06 2.02 -4.54
N ALA A 23 12.56 2.70 -5.56
CA ALA A 23 13.24 3.98 -5.42
C ALA A 23 12.70 4.97 -6.45
N GLY A 24 12.28 6.14 -5.97
CA GLY A 24 11.79 7.23 -6.79
C GLY A 24 10.41 6.99 -7.42
N GLY A 25 9.83 8.08 -7.92
CA GLY A 25 8.61 8.06 -8.71
C GLY A 25 7.33 7.99 -7.87
N ALA A 26 6.22 7.73 -8.57
CA ALA A 26 4.90 7.77 -7.97
C ALA A 26 4.07 6.52 -8.30
N ILE A 27 3.33 6.07 -7.30
CA ILE A 27 2.32 5.02 -7.39
C ILE A 27 1.00 5.67 -7.01
N HIS A 28 0.15 5.95 -8.02
CA HIS A 28 -1.04 6.74 -7.79
C HIS A 28 -2.29 6.28 -8.53
N GLN A 29 -3.46 6.54 -7.96
CA GLN A 29 -4.76 6.21 -8.57
C GLN A 29 -4.89 4.74 -8.97
N ASN A 30 -4.27 3.82 -8.21
CA ASN A 30 -4.45 2.40 -8.42
C ASN A 30 -5.49 1.85 -7.44
N THR A 31 -6.16 0.77 -7.85
CA THR A 31 -7.23 0.15 -7.08
C THR A 31 -7.02 -1.35 -6.90
N SER A 32 -7.37 -1.90 -5.74
CA SER A 32 -7.39 -3.35 -5.52
C SER A 32 -8.56 -3.76 -4.62
N THR A 33 -8.92 -5.04 -4.65
CA THR A 33 -10.03 -5.58 -3.85
C THR A 33 -9.59 -6.60 -2.80
N ARG A 34 -8.29 -6.79 -2.56
CA ARG A 34 -7.75 -7.71 -1.52
C ARG A 34 -6.53 -7.16 -0.76
N GLY A 35 -6.36 -5.84 -0.74
CA GLY A 35 -5.31 -5.17 0.01
C GLY A 35 -4.24 -4.50 -0.85
N GLY A 36 -3.75 -3.36 -0.37
CA GLY A 36 -2.75 -2.55 -1.06
C GLY A 36 -3.30 -1.97 -2.36
N GLY A 37 -4.01 -0.85 -2.30
CA GLY A 37 -4.58 -0.21 -3.48
C GLY A 37 -3.48 0.20 -4.43
N GLY A 38 -2.38 0.72 -3.89
CA GLY A 38 -1.14 0.99 -4.61
C GLY A 38 -0.23 -0.22 -4.60
N ILE A 39 0.21 -0.62 -3.41
CA ILE A 39 1.27 -1.63 -3.22
C ILE A 39 0.80 -2.71 -2.26
N TYR A 40 0.99 -3.96 -2.65
CA TYR A 40 0.97 -5.10 -1.75
C TYR A 40 2.36 -5.74 -1.68
N ALA A 41 2.84 -6.03 -0.47
CA ALA A 41 4.06 -6.80 -0.24
C ALA A 41 3.81 -7.96 0.73
N ALA A 42 4.15 -9.19 0.33
CA ALA A 42 4.03 -10.38 1.16
C ALA A 42 5.16 -10.53 2.19
N GLN A 43 6.28 -9.83 2.00
CA GLN A 43 7.43 -9.82 2.91
C GLN A 43 7.87 -8.38 3.17
N THR A 44 9.17 -8.13 3.30
CA THR A 44 9.72 -6.80 3.56
C THR A 44 9.55 -5.87 2.37
N LEU A 45 9.15 -4.62 2.66
CA LEU A 45 9.07 -3.55 1.66
C LEU A 45 9.97 -2.38 2.06
N SER A 46 10.85 -1.97 1.15
CA SER A 46 11.63 -0.75 1.27
C SER A 46 11.21 0.26 0.20
N LEU A 47 10.86 1.48 0.61
CA LEU A 47 10.55 2.58 -0.31
C LEU A 47 11.49 3.75 -0.04
N SER A 48 12.16 4.26 -1.09
CA SER A 48 12.97 5.46 -1.01
C SER A 48 12.47 6.54 -1.97
N SER A 49 12.04 7.68 -1.44
CA SER A 49 11.51 8.82 -2.22
C SER A 49 10.39 8.42 -3.19
N VAL A 50 9.48 7.55 -2.74
CA VAL A 50 8.32 7.10 -3.53
C VAL A 50 7.06 7.79 -3.03
N ASP A 51 6.34 8.43 -3.94
CA ASP A 51 5.03 9.00 -3.63
C ASP A 51 3.93 7.94 -3.81
N VAL A 52 3.11 7.73 -2.79
CA VAL A 52 1.95 6.84 -2.82
C VAL A 52 0.71 7.69 -2.67
N LEU A 53 0.01 7.95 -3.78
CA LEU A 53 -1.02 8.98 -3.83
C LEU A 53 -2.37 8.46 -4.32
N SER A 54 -3.45 8.73 -3.59
CA SER A 54 -4.82 8.48 -4.06
C SER A 54 -5.06 7.04 -4.53
N ASN A 55 -4.41 6.06 -3.91
CA ASN A 55 -4.71 4.65 -4.18
C ASN A 55 -5.82 4.16 -3.26
N THR A 56 -6.59 3.19 -3.73
CA THR A 56 -7.78 2.72 -3.03
C THR A 56 -7.83 1.20 -2.93
N THR A 57 -7.98 0.69 -1.71
CA THR A 57 -8.42 -0.69 -1.50
C THR A 57 -9.91 -0.68 -1.20
N THR A 58 -10.68 -1.44 -1.98
CA THR A 58 -12.11 -1.66 -1.78
C THR A 58 -12.35 -3.11 -1.42
N ASP A 59 -11.69 -3.64 -0.38
CA ASP A 59 -11.81 -5.07 -0.06
C ASP A 59 -13.28 -5.49 0.08
N ASN A 60 -13.62 -6.59 -0.58
CA ASN A 60 -14.96 -7.18 -0.62
C ASN A 60 -14.92 -8.65 -0.17
N GLY A 61 -13.78 -9.12 0.34
CA GLY A 61 -13.56 -10.51 0.70
C GLY A 61 -14.10 -10.87 2.09
N PRO A 62 -14.40 -12.15 2.36
CA PRO A 62 -14.86 -12.60 3.68
C PRO A 62 -13.77 -12.57 4.76
N PHE A 63 -12.53 -12.27 4.37
CA PHE A 63 -11.37 -12.28 5.26
C PHE A 63 -11.08 -10.84 5.70
N ASN A 64 -11.54 -10.49 6.90
CA ASN A 64 -11.24 -9.25 7.61
C ASN A 64 -9.76 -9.17 7.95
N VAL A 65 -8.94 -8.68 7.04
CA VAL A 65 -7.53 -8.39 7.32
C VAL A 65 -7.37 -6.89 7.19
N GLY A 66 -6.86 -6.22 8.22
CA GLY A 66 -6.72 -4.76 8.20
C GLY A 66 -5.82 -4.34 7.03
N TYR A 67 -6.40 -3.84 5.94
CA TYR A 67 -5.63 -3.46 4.76
C TYR A 67 -5.26 -1.98 4.81
N GLY A 68 -4.09 -1.66 4.27
CA GLY A 68 -3.72 -0.29 3.93
C GLY A 68 -4.28 0.08 2.56
N GLY A 69 -4.94 1.23 2.47
CA GLY A 69 -5.46 1.75 1.21
C GLY A 69 -4.38 2.05 0.19
N GLY A 70 -3.26 2.62 0.65
CA GLY A 70 -2.08 2.90 -0.17
C GLY A 70 -1.19 1.68 -0.27
N VAL A 71 -0.63 1.30 0.88
CA VAL A 71 0.34 0.21 0.98
C VAL A 71 -0.09 -0.80 2.03
N TYR A 72 -0.06 -2.08 1.68
CA TYR A 72 -0.22 -3.19 2.62
C TYR A 72 1.02 -4.07 2.60
N VAL A 73 1.60 -4.32 3.78
CA VAL A 73 2.81 -5.13 3.96
C VAL A 73 2.54 -6.20 5.00
N GLN A 74 2.72 -7.47 4.65
CA GLN A 74 2.63 -8.58 5.60
C GLN A 74 3.89 -8.74 6.47
N GLY A 75 5.03 -8.25 5.99
CA GLY A 75 6.25 -8.14 6.77
C GLY A 75 6.49 -6.73 7.31
N SER A 76 7.76 -6.40 7.52
CA SER A 76 8.19 -5.07 7.96
C SER A 76 8.29 -4.09 6.77
N ALA A 77 8.06 -2.82 7.04
CA ALA A 77 8.12 -1.74 6.07
C ALA A 77 9.15 -0.68 6.49
N THR A 78 9.99 -0.25 5.56
CA THR A 78 10.94 0.87 5.77
C THR A 78 10.76 1.90 4.68
N PHE A 79 10.39 3.13 5.05
CA PHE A 79 10.22 4.24 4.13
C PHE A 79 11.21 5.35 4.46
N SER A 80 11.85 5.89 3.42
CA SER A 80 12.76 7.02 3.52
C SER A 80 12.41 8.04 2.44
N GLY A 81 11.79 9.16 2.85
CA GLY A 81 11.26 10.15 1.91
C GLY A 81 9.94 9.74 1.25
N GLY A 82 9.34 10.69 0.54
CA GLY A 82 8.11 10.50 -0.23
C GLY A 82 6.83 10.91 0.50
N LEU A 83 5.75 10.97 -0.26
CA LEU A 83 4.44 11.45 0.19
C LEU A 83 3.39 10.34 0.10
N PHE A 84 2.72 10.10 1.23
CA PHE A 84 1.57 9.20 1.34
C PHE A 84 0.32 10.05 1.53
N GLN A 85 -0.43 10.27 0.46
CA GLN A 85 -1.56 11.20 0.49
C GLN A 85 -2.83 10.63 -0.10
N ASN A 86 -3.98 10.91 0.53
CA ASN A 86 -5.33 10.61 0.02
C ASN A 86 -5.57 9.12 -0.30
N ASN A 87 -4.74 8.24 0.26
CA ASN A 87 -4.95 6.81 0.10
C ASN A 87 -6.12 6.36 0.98
N GLN A 88 -6.93 5.46 0.45
CA GLN A 88 -8.22 5.13 1.04
C GLN A 88 -8.40 3.63 1.13
N CYS A 89 -8.92 3.18 2.25
CA CYS A 89 -9.45 1.84 2.39
C CYS A 89 -10.91 1.99 2.75
N THR A 90 -11.81 1.56 1.86
CA THR A 90 -13.25 1.86 1.97
C THR A 90 -14.03 0.74 2.66
N HIS A 91 -13.37 -0.37 3.03
CA HIS A 91 -14.00 -1.45 3.76
C HIS A 91 -14.10 -1.14 5.27
N SER A 92 -15.12 -1.69 5.92
CA SER A 92 -15.46 -1.38 7.33
C SER A 92 -14.41 -1.87 8.35
N THR A 93 -13.54 -2.79 7.96
CA THR A 93 -12.53 -3.41 8.83
C THR A 93 -11.09 -3.06 8.47
N CYS A 94 -10.91 -2.03 7.64
CA CYS A 94 -9.58 -1.58 7.24
C CYS A 94 -8.73 -1.10 8.42
N GLY A 95 -7.43 -1.39 8.37
CA GLY A 95 -6.45 -0.91 9.35
C GLY A 95 -6.02 0.55 9.13
N GLY A 96 -6.30 1.11 7.95
CA GLY A 96 -6.07 2.53 7.65
C GLY A 96 -6.02 2.83 6.15
N GLY A 97 -6.20 4.12 5.80
CA GLY A 97 -6.12 4.57 4.40
C GLY A 97 -4.70 4.63 3.84
N GLY A 98 -3.74 5.08 4.65
CA GLY A 98 -2.35 5.28 4.21
C GLY A 98 -1.57 3.98 4.02
N VAL A 99 -1.12 3.41 5.15
CA VAL A 99 -0.24 2.24 5.17
C VAL A 99 -0.70 1.31 6.29
N TYR A 100 -0.61 0.02 6.02
CA TYR A 100 -0.69 -1.01 7.03
C TYR A 100 0.49 -1.97 6.88
N ALA A 101 1.29 -2.13 7.94
CA ALA A 101 2.32 -3.14 8.07
C ALA A 101 1.95 -4.06 9.23
N MET A 102 2.05 -5.38 9.05
CA MET A 102 1.76 -6.36 10.11
C MET A 102 2.86 -6.44 11.17
N ASP A 103 4.07 -6.04 10.81
CA ASP A 103 5.23 -5.96 11.70
C ASP A 103 5.69 -4.50 11.81
N THR A 104 6.98 -4.25 11.93
CA THR A 104 7.56 -2.92 12.11
C THR A 104 7.33 -2.03 10.90
N LEU A 105 6.80 -0.83 11.12
CA LEU A 105 6.83 0.28 10.16
C LEU A 105 7.84 1.33 10.66
N MET A 106 8.92 1.51 9.91
CA MET A 106 9.86 2.60 10.12
C MET A 106 9.74 3.60 8.98
N ALA A 107 9.45 4.86 9.30
CA ALA A 107 9.31 5.91 8.31
C ALA A 107 10.14 7.12 8.71
N THR A 108 11.14 7.47 7.88
CA THR A 108 11.95 8.68 8.04
C THR A 108 11.71 9.60 6.86
N ASP A 109 11.68 10.90 7.10
CA ASP A 109 11.45 11.94 6.07
C ASP A 109 10.20 11.72 5.20
N THR A 110 9.29 10.86 5.65
CA THR A 110 8.08 10.45 4.94
C THR A 110 6.91 11.26 5.45
N ILE A 111 6.10 11.80 4.55
CA ILE A 111 4.97 12.64 4.89
C ILE A 111 3.68 11.86 4.71
N PHE A 112 2.81 11.83 5.73
CA PHE A 112 1.46 11.25 5.67
C PHE A 112 0.40 12.35 5.74
N ARG A 113 -0.50 12.41 4.75
CA ARG A 113 -1.55 13.45 4.61
C ARG A 113 -2.89 12.92 4.13
#